data_AF-A0A965KUM9-F1
#
_entry.id   AF-A0A965KUM9-F1
#
_cell.length_a   1.000
_cell.length_b   1.000
_cell.length_c   1.000
_cell.angle_alpha   90.00
_cell.angle_beta   90.00
_cell.angle_gamma   90.00
#
_symmetry.space_group_name_H-M   'P 1'
#
loop_
_entity.id
_entity.type
_entity.pdbx_description
1 polymer ?
#
loop_
_entity_poly.entity_id
_entity_poly.type
_entity_poly.pdbx_seq_one_letter_code
_entity_poly.pdbx_strand_id
1 'polypeptide(L)'
;GHMANQHGKACAAAIVELMNGRAPIAPMMANTCYSFVDDKNVVHVASVHAYDPQDKTMKTVPGSGGVSSGPTELEGRYALGWARNIWSDMLT
;
A
#
# COMPACT_ATOMS: atom_id res chain seq x y z
N GLY A 1 -4.64 6.71 -0.17
CA GLY A 1 -3.23 7.11 -0.23
C GLY A 1 -2.35 5.95 -0.66
N HIS A 2 -2.11 4.98 0.22
CA HIS A 2 -1.13 3.92 0.01
C HIS A 2 -1.34 3.11 -1.27
N MET A 3 -2.54 2.54 -1.48
CA MET A 3 -2.82 1.75 -2.69
C MET A 3 -2.59 2.54 -3.99
N ALA A 4 -3.02 3.81 -4.05
CA ALA A 4 -2.85 4.66 -5.23
C ALA A 4 -1.37 4.94 -5.51
N ASN A 5 -0.56 5.18 -4.47
CA ASN A 5 0.89 5.35 -4.62
C ASN A 5 1.55 4.10 -5.23
N GLN A 6 1.21 2.90 -4.74
CA GLN A 6 1.74 1.64 -5.27
C GLN A 6 1.35 1.43 -6.73
N HIS A 7 0.08 1.70 -7.09
CA HIS A 7 -0.37 1.64 -8.48
C HIS A 7 0.35 2.65 -9.37
N GLY A 8 0.60 3.87 -8.88
CA GLY A 8 1.38 4.89 -9.59
C GLY A 8 2.79 4.40 -9.92
N LYS A 9 3.48 3.80 -8.95
CA LYS A 9 4.81 3.20 -9.14
C LYS A 9 4.80 2.04 -10.15
N ALA A 10 3.84 1.12 -10.01
CA ALA A 10 3.69 0.00 -10.95
C ALA A 10 3.40 0.48 -12.38
N CYS A 11 2.55 1.48 -12.54
CA CYS A 11 2.24 2.09 -13.83
C CYS A 11 3.48 2.74 -14.45
N ALA A 12 4.22 3.54 -13.69
CA ALA A 12 5.45 4.17 -14.16
C ALA A 12 6.49 3.15 -14.62
N ALA A 13 6.71 2.08 -13.83
CA ALA A 13 7.61 1.00 -14.21
C ALA A 13 7.17 0.29 -15.50
N ALA A 14 5.87 -0.02 -15.63
CA ALA A 14 5.33 -0.65 -16.84
C ALA A 14 5.51 0.23 -18.09
N ILE A 15 5.33 1.55 -17.98
CA ILE A 15 5.57 2.49 -19.08
C ILE A 15 7.04 2.42 -19.53
N VAL A 16 7.98 2.43 -18.58
CA VAL A 16 9.42 2.32 -18.89
C VAL A 16 9.73 1.01 -19.61
N GLU A 17 9.18 -0.12 -19.16
CA GLU A 17 9.39 -1.42 -19.82
C GLU A 17 8.84 -1.41 -21.26
N LEU A 18 7.62 -0.95 -21.45
CA LEU A 18 6.97 -0.88 -22.77
C LEU A 18 7.73 0.03 -23.73
N MET A 19 8.20 1.20 -23.27
CA MET A 19 8.99 2.13 -24.07
C MET A 19 10.33 1.55 -24.51
N ASN A 20 10.84 0.55 -23.80
CA ASN A 20 12.08 -0.16 -24.15
C ASN A 20 11.83 -1.51 -24.85
N GLY A 21 10.61 -1.79 -25.29
CA GLY A 21 10.26 -3.02 -25.99
C GLY A 21 10.34 -4.28 -25.10
N ARG A 22 10.26 -4.13 -23.78
CA ARG A 22 10.24 -5.23 -22.81
C ARG A 22 8.83 -5.44 -22.25
N ALA A 23 8.56 -6.65 -21.76
CA ALA A 23 7.29 -6.97 -21.12
C ALA A 23 7.25 -6.45 -19.67
N PRO A 24 6.17 -5.80 -19.23
CA PRO A 24 6.00 -5.42 -17.83
C PRO A 24 6.01 -6.62 -16.88
N ILE A 25 6.60 -6.44 -15.70
CA ILE A 25 6.63 -7.43 -14.64
C ILE A 25 5.37 -7.28 -13.78
N ALA A 26 4.75 -8.41 -13.43
CA ALA A 26 3.59 -8.43 -12.53
C ALA A 26 3.95 -7.81 -11.17
N PRO A 27 3.21 -6.77 -10.71
CA PRO A 27 3.56 -6.08 -9.48
C PRO A 27 3.07 -6.83 -8.23
N MET A 28 3.78 -6.61 -7.13
CA MET A 28 3.29 -6.83 -5.77
C MET A 28 2.90 -5.48 -5.18
N MET A 29 1.81 -5.41 -4.42
CA MET A 29 1.32 -4.15 -3.86
C MET A 29 1.00 -4.30 -2.38
N ALA A 30 1.37 -3.30 -1.59
CA ALA A 30 0.99 -3.22 -0.18
C ALA A 30 0.00 -2.08 0.04
N ASN A 31 -0.92 -2.25 0.98
CA ASN A 31 -1.78 -1.16 1.42
C ASN A 31 -1.90 -1.19 2.94
N THR A 32 -1.82 0.00 3.53
CA THR A 32 -2.10 0.22 4.95
C THR A 32 -2.96 1.47 5.06
N CYS A 33 -4.08 1.37 5.77
CA CYS A 33 -4.93 2.50 6.14
C CYS A 33 -4.92 2.62 7.66
N TYR A 34 -4.58 3.79 8.16
CA TYR A 34 -4.67 4.13 9.58
C TYR A 34 -5.92 4.98 9.84
N SER A 35 -6.58 4.73 10.97
CA SER A 35 -7.80 5.45 11.40
C SER A 35 -7.65 5.89 12.85
N PHE A 36 -7.65 7.20 13.07
CA PHE A 36 -7.73 7.81 14.40
C PHE A 36 -9.14 7.66 14.95
N VAL A 37 -9.27 7.05 16.13
CA VAL A 37 -10.55 6.93 16.85
C VAL A 37 -10.76 8.08 17.84
N ASP A 38 -9.67 8.69 18.28
CA ASP A 38 -9.60 9.96 19.01
C ASP A 38 -8.31 10.70 18.64
N ASP A 39 -7.88 11.69 19.43
CA ASP A 39 -6.71 12.52 19.14
C ASP A 39 -5.36 11.78 19.22
N LYS A 40 -5.32 10.57 19.80
CA LYS A 40 -4.08 9.82 20.04
C LYS A 40 -4.15 8.36 19.62
N ASN A 41 -5.29 7.71 19.79
CA ASN A 41 -5.45 6.29 19.59
C ASN A 41 -5.83 5.97 18.15
N VAL A 42 -5.15 4.97 17.58
CA VAL A 42 -5.30 4.58 16.17
C VAL A 42 -5.42 3.08 16.03
N VAL A 43 -6.17 2.66 15.01
CA VAL A 43 -6.15 1.31 14.44
C VAL A 43 -5.66 1.34 12.99
N HIS A 44 -5.17 0.21 12.49
CA HIS A 44 -4.87 0.04 11.08
C HIS A 44 -5.52 -1.21 10.48
N VAL A 45 -5.62 -1.19 9.15
CA VAL A 45 -5.80 -2.37 8.31
C VAL A 45 -4.68 -2.41 7.29
N ALA A 46 -4.01 -3.56 7.17
CA ALA A 46 -2.93 -3.81 6.22
C ALA A 46 -3.24 -5.01 5.33
N SER A 47 -2.74 -4.98 4.09
CA SER A 47 -2.85 -6.10 3.13
C SER A 47 -1.70 -6.07 2.13
N VAL A 48 -1.32 -7.26 1.65
CA VAL A 48 -0.39 -7.43 0.53
C VAL A 48 -1.12 -8.14 -0.59
N HIS A 49 -0.94 -7.67 -1.82
CA HIS A 49 -1.62 -8.15 -3.01
C HIS A 49 -0.62 -8.57 -4.08
N ALA A 50 -0.93 -9.66 -4.77
CA ALA A 50 -0.22 -10.15 -5.95
C ALA A 50 -1.19 -10.23 -7.13
N TYR A 51 -0.71 -9.96 -8.34
CA TYR A 51 -1.53 -10.16 -9.53
C TYR A 51 -1.74 -11.65 -9.81
N ASP A 52 -3.00 -12.06 -9.95
CA ASP A 52 -3.40 -13.41 -10.36
C ASP A 52 -3.71 -13.42 -11.87
N PRO A 53 -2.96 -14.17 -12.70
CA PRO A 53 -3.18 -14.21 -14.14
C PRO A 53 -4.40 -15.03 -14.56
N GLN A 54 -4.90 -15.94 -13.74
CA GLN A 54 -6.09 -16.74 -14.03
C GLN A 54 -7.35 -15.88 -13.90
N ASP A 55 -7.46 -15.18 -12.76
CA ASP A 55 -8.63 -14.34 -12.47
C ASP A 55 -8.46 -12.89 -12.95
N LYS A 56 -7.28 -12.56 -13.50
CA LYS A 56 -6.92 -11.25 -14.06
C LYS A 56 -7.16 -10.10 -13.08
N THR A 57 -6.82 -10.30 -11.81
CA THR A 57 -7.04 -9.33 -10.74
C THR A 57 -5.96 -9.40 -9.67
N MET A 58 -5.86 -8.36 -8.85
CA MET A 58 -5.01 -8.37 -7.66
C MET A 58 -5.72 -9.15 -6.55
N LYS A 59 -5.06 -10.20 -6.03
CA LYS A 59 -5.56 -10.97 -4.89
C LYS A 59 -4.67 -10.75 -3.67
N THR A 60 -5.29 -10.81 -2.49
CA THR A 60 -4.54 -10.80 -1.23
C THR A 60 -3.67 -12.04 -1.13
N VAL A 61 -2.40 -11.86 -0.75
CA VAL A 61 -1.49 -12.98 -0.47
C VAL A 61 -1.98 -13.71 0.79
N PRO A 62 -2.23 -15.03 0.75
CA PRO A 62 -2.69 -15.79 1.90
C PRO A 62 -1.77 -15.62 3.11
N GLY A 63 -2.35 -15.38 4.29
CA GLY A 63 -1.61 -15.18 5.53
C GLY A 63 -0.91 -13.81 5.66
N SER A 64 -1.06 -12.92 4.68
CA SER A 64 -0.53 -11.55 4.77
C SER A 64 -1.56 -10.56 5.33
N GLY A 65 -1.08 -9.41 5.79
CA GLY A 65 -1.93 -8.31 6.25
C GLY A 65 -2.50 -8.53 7.65
N GLY A 66 -3.58 -7.84 7.95
CA GLY A 66 -4.25 -7.91 9.24
C GLY A 66 -4.91 -6.60 9.65
N VAL A 67 -5.55 -6.64 10.81
CA VAL A 67 -6.11 -5.47 11.48
C VAL A 67 -5.58 -5.40 12.91
N SER A 68 -5.52 -4.20 13.48
CA SER A 68 -5.21 -4.02 14.90
C SER A 68 -6.19 -4.80 15.78
N SER A 69 -5.70 -5.35 16.89
CA SER A 69 -6.56 -5.95 17.93
C SER A 69 -7.35 -4.91 18.72
N GLY A 70 -6.92 -3.65 18.70
CA GLY A 70 -7.58 -2.52 19.34
C GLY A 70 -6.83 -1.22 19.07
N PRO A 71 -7.43 -0.07 19.42
CA PRO A 71 -6.82 1.24 19.21
C PRO A 71 -5.66 1.46 20.20
N THR A 72 -4.54 2.01 19.72
CA THR A 72 -3.37 2.32 20.58
C THR A 72 -2.73 3.65 20.23
N GLU A 73 -2.11 4.31 21.21
CA GLU A 73 -1.31 5.52 20.98
C GLU A 73 -0.03 5.25 20.17
N LEU A 74 0.51 4.03 20.24
CA LEU A 74 1.69 3.64 19.47
C LEU A 74 1.39 3.70 17.97
N GLU A 75 0.25 3.18 17.55
CA GLU A 75 -0.20 3.29 16.17
C GLU A 75 -0.48 4.75 15.76
N GLY A 76 -0.85 5.62 16.70
CA GLY A 76 -0.94 7.06 16.45
C GLY A 76 0.37 7.66 15.95
N ARG A 77 1.49 7.30 16.58
CA ARG A 77 2.82 7.72 16.14
C ARG A 77 3.18 7.12 14.77
N TYR A 78 2.82 5.86 14.52
CA TYR A 78 3.06 5.22 13.23
C TYR A 78 2.23 5.83 12.10
N ALA A 79 0.97 6.17 12.36
CA ALA A 79 0.10 6.80 11.37
C ALA A 79 0.62 8.18 10.94
N LEU A 80 1.11 9.00 11.88
CA LEU A 80 1.72 10.29 11.56
C LEU A 80 3.04 10.12 10.79
N GLY A 81 3.86 9.13 11.15
CA GLY A 81 5.06 8.78 10.39
C GLY A 81 4.74 8.33 8.96
N TRP A 82 3.77 7.44 8.81
CA TRP A 82 3.26 6.98 7.52
C TRP A 82 2.77 8.14 6.67
N ALA A 83 1.97 9.06 7.23
CA ALA A 83 1.42 10.19 6.51
C ALA A 83 2.53 11.11 5.97
N ARG A 84 3.50 11.48 6.81
CA ARG A 84 4.64 12.32 6.40
C ARG A 84 5.47 11.63 5.31
N ASN A 85 5.74 10.34 5.47
CA ASN A 85 6.56 9.59 4.51
C ASN A 85 5.87 9.43 3.16
N ILE A 86 4.57 9.08 3.15
CA ILE A 86 3.86 8.90 1.88
C ILE A 86 3.63 10.22 1.16
N TRP A 87 3.41 11.33 1.88
CA TRP A 87 3.34 12.65 1.27
C TRP A 87 4.68 13.05 0.68
N SER A 88 5.79 12.79 1.38
CA SER A 88 7.12 13.06 0.83
C SER A 88 7.35 12.24 -0.44
N ASP A 89 7.12 10.93 -0.40
CA ASP A 89 7.29 10.04 -1.56
C ASP A 89 6.41 10.40 -2.78
N MET A 90 5.26 11.05 -2.58
CA MET A 90 4.37 11.44 -3.67
C MET A 90 4.57 12.88 -4.17
N LEU A 91 4.97 13.81 -3.29
CA LEU A 91 4.83 15.24 -3.53
C LEU A 91 6.14 16.03 -3.45
N THR A 92 7.24 15.44 -2.95
CA THR A 92 8.53 16.13 -2.75
C THR A 92 9.70 15.30 -3.25
#